data_AF-A0A7S1RKS5-F1
#
_entry.id   AF-A0A7S1RKS5-F1
#
_cell.length_a   1.000
_cell.length_b   1.000
_cell.length_c   1.000
_cell.angle_alpha   90.00
_cell.angle_beta   90.00
_cell.angle_gamma   90.00
#
_symmetry.space_group_name_H-M   'P 1'
#
loop_
_entity.id
_entity.type
_entity.pdbx_description
1 polymer ?
#
loop_
_entity_poly.entity_id
_entity_poly.type
_entity_poly.pdbx_seq_one_letter_code
_entity_poly.pdbx_strand_id
1 'polypeptide(L)'
;YQAEMASPSMRGALTSLYQLMITAGIFVAALLDGFLVIKDDGWRLAIWLQVIPAGFILLTMPFLPRSPRWLVQQGRHSEAKATLLRIRSDEEAEKEMREIAAEYEDSKRLGDARWSEVFTGRVGRLVLLGASLQMLQQLVGMNAFMYFGPRIFGSFGLQENRFQTINNAVNFVSTLPALYLADRAGRTILLICGALGMGIACTIMGVLGLMYMDHRDGTLVLKNQSVGGIMMACVFGFVISFACTWGPIVWVYCCEIFPLKYRGRCVGVTTVTNWVGNYIIAQFSPVLLEGLGFGTFLIFGFFCFVGLALALWLPETKGLLLEHIGPIFDEKFGISDHKNAPFSKDANTYGATTIENNSPGPTRTVLKMA
;
A
#
# COMPACT_ATOMS: atom_id res chain seq x y z
N TYR A 1 6.42 13.22 2.29
CA TYR A 1 7.73 13.38 1.58
C TYR A 1 7.76 12.70 0.21
N GLN A 2 7.87 11.37 0.09
CA GLN A 2 8.01 10.70 -1.23
C GLN A 2 6.90 11.10 -2.22
N ALA A 3 5.64 11.04 -1.81
CA ALA A 3 4.49 11.43 -2.64
C ALA A 3 4.44 12.92 -3.00
N GLU A 4 5.13 13.79 -2.24
CA GLU A 4 5.18 15.25 -2.48
C GLU A 4 6.36 15.65 -3.38
N MET A 5 7.42 14.84 -3.40
CA MET A 5 8.59 15.02 -4.27
C MET A 5 8.41 14.32 -5.63
N ALA A 6 7.63 13.24 -5.66
CA ALA A 6 7.40 12.45 -6.86
C ALA A 6 6.61 13.25 -7.91
N SER A 7 7.00 13.12 -9.18
CA SER A 7 6.14 13.53 -10.29
C SER A 7 4.85 12.71 -10.28
N PRO A 8 3.70 13.26 -10.74
CA PRO A 8 2.44 12.53 -10.79
C PRO A 8 2.54 11.19 -11.53
N SER A 9 3.36 11.11 -12.59
CA SER A 9 3.55 9.91 -13.42
C SER A 9 4.33 8.78 -12.75
N MET A 10 5.15 9.09 -11.73
CA MET A 10 5.97 8.11 -10.99
C MET A 10 5.57 7.98 -9.52
N ARG A 11 4.46 8.61 -9.11
CA ARG A 11 4.06 8.65 -7.70
C ARG A 11 3.82 7.27 -7.12
N GLY A 12 3.17 6.37 -7.87
CA GLY A 12 2.93 5.00 -7.41
C GLY A 12 4.22 4.21 -7.26
N ALA A 13 5.10 4.25 -8.26
CA ALA A 13 6.41 3.60 -8.21
C ALA A 13 7.29 4.11 -7.06
N LEU A 14 7.45 5.42 -6.89
CA LEU A 14 8.27 6.01 -5.83
C LEU A 14 7.69 5.78 -4.43
N THR A 15 6.36 5.74 -4.30
CA THR A 15 5.73 5.39 -3.02
C THR A 15 5.85 3.89 -2.75
N SER A 16 5.82 3.04 -3.78
CA SER A 16 6.03 1.59 -3.65
C SER A 16 7.49 1.24 -3.34
N LEU A 17 8.43 2.12 -3.66
CA LEU A 17 9.85 1.96 -3.29
C LEU A 17 10.05 1.86 -1.78
N TYR A 18 9.23 2.55 -0.98
CA TYR A 18 9.22 2.39 0.48
C TYR A 18 8.97 0.93 0.89
N GLN A 19 7.96 0.28 0.28
CA GLN A 19 7.67 -1.13 0.56
C GLN A 19 8.82 -2.03 0.09
N LEU A 20 9.44 -1.74 -1.05
CA LEU A 20 10.62 -2.50 -1.50
C LEU A 20 11.79 -2.39 -0.51
N MET A 21 12.03 -1.21 0.06
CA MET A 21 13.08 -1.04 1.07
C MET A 21 12.76 -1.78 2.37
N ILE A 22 11.49 -1.89 2.76
CA ILE A 22 11.08 -2.75 3.90
C ILE A 22 11.44 -4.21 3.61
N THR A 23 11.03 -4.75 2.46
CA THR A 23 11.26 -6.16 2.14
C THR A 23 12.74 -6.46 1.90
N ALA A 24 13.50 -5.51 1.37
CA ALA A 24 14.96 -5.58 1.29
C ALA A 24 15.59 -5.65 2.69
N GLY A 25 15.16 -4.79 3.62
CA GLY A 25 15.63 -4.80 5.01
C GLY A 25 15.35 -6.13 5.71
N ILE A 26 14.14 -6.68 5.55
CA ILE A 26 13.76 -8.00 6.09
C ILE A 26 14.64 -9.11 5.50
N PHE A 27 14.92 -9.07 4.20
CA PHE A 27 15.79 -10.06 3.55
C PHE A 27 17.23 -9.98 4.04
N VAL A 28 17.81 -8.77 4.11
CA VAL A 28 19.16 -8.55 4.63
C VAL A 28 19.26 -8.98 6.09
N ALA A 29 18.26 -8.66 6.92
CA ALA A 29 18.22 -9.09 8.32
C ALA A 29 18.26 -10.62 8.44
N ALA A 30 17.46 -11.34 7.64
CA ALA A 30 17.45 -12.80 7.67
C ALA A 30 18.76 -13.44 7.18
N LEU A 31 19.48 -12.80 6.25
CA LEU A 31 20.83 -13.22 5.87
C LEU A 31 21.80 -13.04 7.04
N LEU A 32 21.79 -11.85 7.66
CA LEU A 32 22.65 -11.53 8.79
C LEU A 32 22.39 -12.48 9.96
N ASP A 33 21.13 -12.77 10.28
CA ASP A 33 20.77 -13.72 11.34
C ASP A 33 21.34 -15.11 11.06
N GLY A 34 21.24 -15.59 9.81
CA GLY A 34 21.80 -16.87 9.39
C GLY A 34 23.33 -16.98 9.53
N PHE A 35 24.06 -15.85 9.47
CA PHE A 35 25.52 -15.84 9.61
C PHE A 35 26.01 -15.50 11.02
N LEU A 36 25.27 -14.67 11.76
CA LEU A 36 25.72 -14.06 13.01
C LEU A 36 25.19 -14.77 14.25
N VAL A 37 23.92 -15.18 14.27
CA VAL A 37 23.26 -15.71 15.48
C VAL A 37 23.78 -17.10 15.88
N ILE A 38 24.49 -17.78 14.96
CA ILE A 38 25.15 -19.08 15.22
C ILE A 38 26.39 -18.93 16.13
N LYS A 39 26.88 -17.71 16.37
CA LYS A 39 28.04 -17.42 17.25
C LYS A 39 27.59 -16.84 18.60
N ASP A 40 28.36 -17.11 19.66
CA ASP A 40 28.12 -16.53 20.99
C ASP A 40 28.01 -14.99 20.92
N ASP A 41 26.95 -14.43 21.53
CA ASP A 41 26.54 -13.01 21.49
C ASP A 41 26.17 -12.42 20.11
N GLY A 42 26.04 -13.22 19.05
CA GLY A 42 25.73 -12.76 17.69
C GLY A 42 24.41 -11.98 17.55
N TRP A 43 23.41 -12.26 18.40
CA TRP A 43 22.14 -11.53 18.44
C TRP A 43 22.32 -10.05 18.84
N ARG A 44 23.30 -9.73 19.70
CA ARG A 44 23.61 -8.34 20.07
C ARG A 44 24.16 -7.58 18.88
N LEU A 45 25.08 -8.22 18.13
CA LEU A 45 25.67 -7.64 16.93
C LEU A 45 24.61 -7.40 15.86
N ALA A 46 23.67 -8.34 15.67
CA ALA A 46 22.54 -8.18 14.75
C ALA A 46 21.69 -6.94 15.08
N ILE A 47 21.46 -6.65 16.36
CA ILE A 47 20.77 -5.43 16.80
C ILE A 47 21.61 -4.18 16.50
N TRP A 48 22.90 -4.18 16.86
CA TRP A 48 23.79 -3.03 16.65
C TRP A 48 24.00 -2.68 15.17
N LEU A 49 23.95 -3.65 14.27
CA LEU A 49 24.07 -3.41 12.83
C LEU A 49 22.96 -2.51 12.28
N GLN A 50 21.80 -2.40 12.95
CA GLN A 50 20.72 -1.48 12.57
C GLN A 50 21.12 0.00 12.75
N VAL A 51 22.15 0.29 13.54
CA VAL A 51 22.70 1.65 13.68
C VAL A 51 23.34 2.13 12.39
N ILE A 52 23.84 1.23 11.53
CA ILE A 52 24.47 1.60 10.25
C ILE A 52 23.48 2.32 9.31
N PRO A 53 22.33 1.72 8.93
CA PRO A 53 21.36 2.43 8.09
C PRO A 53 20.75 3.66 8.79
N ALA A 54 20.55 3.62 10.11
CA ALA A 54 20.08 4.80 10.86
C ALA A 54 21.07 5.96 10.80
N GLY A 55 22.37 5.68 11.00
CA GLY A 55 23.45 6.65 10.88
C GLY A 55 23.56 7.19 9.46
N PHE A 56 23.44 6.33 8.44
CA PHE A 56 23.41 6.75 7.04
C PHE A 56 22.26 7.75 6.76
N ILE A 57 21.05 7.46 7.26
CA ILE A 57 19.90 8.38 7.12
C ILE A 57 20.17 9.70 7.85
N LEU A 58 20.65 9.66 9.10
CA LEU A 58 20.95 10.87 9.88
C LEU A 58 22.01 11.76 9.21
N LEU A 59 23.04 11.15 8.63
CA LEU A 59 24.10 11.86 7.91
C LEU A 59 23.62 12.42 6.56
N THR A 60 22.72 11.73 5.87
CA THR A 60 22.22 12.15 4.55
C THR A 60 21.05 13.13 4.60
N MET A 61 20.29 13.13 5.70
CA MET A 61 19.08 13.96 5.87
C MET A 61 19.31 15.47 5.61
N PRO A 62 20.41 16.11 6.06
CA PRO A 62 20.66 17.52 5.78
C PRO A 62 20.84 17.87 4.29
N PHE A 63 21.22 16.88 3.46
CA PHE A 63 21.44 17.07 2.02
C PHE A 63 20.17 16.85 1.18
N LEU A 64 19.11 16.29 1.77
CA LEU A 64 17.86 16.07 1.06
C LEU A 64 17.15 17.41 0.80
N PRO A 65 16.62 17.62 -0.42
CA PRO A 65 15.82 18.81 -0.69
C PRO A 65 14.56 18.81 0.19
N ARG A 66 14.10 20.01 0.57
CA ARG A 66 12.85 20.13 1.35
C ARG A 66 11.65 19.97 0.44
N SER A 67 10.53 19.51 0.99
CA SER A 67 9.27 19.41 0.23
C SER A 67 8.89 20.78 -0.36
N PRO A 68 8.64 20.90 -1.67
CA PRO A 68 8.18 22.12 -2.32
C PRO A 68 6.89 22.65 -1.71
N ARG A 69 5.97 21.73 -1.36
CA ARG A 69 4.70 22.04 -0.69
C ARG A 69 4.94 22.67 0.69
N TRP A 70 5.88 22.12 1.46
CA TRP A 70 6.29 22.70 2.74
C TRP A 70 6.97 24.06 2.58
N LEU A 71 7.84 24.22 1.57
CA LEU A 71 8.51 25.50 1.29
C LEU A 71 7.50 26.60 0.94
N VAL A 72 6.47 26.30 0.14
CA VAL A 72 5.37 27.24 -0.15
C VAL A 72 4.59 27.60 1.12
N GLN A 73 4.29 26.62 2.00
CA GLN A 73 3.62 26.90 3.29
C GLN A 73 4.44 27.83 4.19
N GLN A 74 5.78 27.76 4.11
CA GLN A 74 6.69 28.65 4.83
C GLN A 74 6.91 30.00 4.12
N GLY A 75 6.23 30.27 3.01
CA GLY A 75 6.39 31.49 2.20
C GLY A 75 7.67 31.53 1.35
N ARG A 76 8.41 30.41 1.24
CA ARG A 76 9.70 30.31 0.53
C ARG A 76 9.51 29.85 -0.92
N HIS A 77 8.76 30.64 -1.69
CA HIS A 77 8.35 30.28 -3.07
C HIS A 77 9.53 30.11 -4.05
N SER A 78 10.57 30.95 -3.94
CA SER A 78 11.75 30.87 -4.80
C SER A 78 12.51 29.55 -4.62
N GLU A 79 12.69 29.11 -3.38
CA GLU A 79 13.31 27.83 -3.05
C GLU A 79 12.45 26.64 -3.44
N ALA A 80 11.12 26.77 -3.33
CA ALA A 80 10.20 25.75 -3.81
C ALA A 80 10.37 25.54 -5.32
N LYS A 81 10.36 26.63 -6.12
CA LYS A 81 10.59 26.56 -7.57
C LYS A 81 11.96 25.97 -7.90
N ALA A 82 13.02 26.43 -7.22
CA ALA A 82 14.37 25.89 -7.41
C ALA A 82 14.45 24.38 -7.12
N THR A 83 13.68 23.89 -6.14
CA THR A 83 13.59 22.46 -5.83
C THR A 83 12.86 21.69 -6.93
N LEU A 84 11.78 22.25 -7.49
CA LEU A 84 11.03 21.63 -8.58
C LEU A 84 11.86 21.49 -9.86
N LEU A 85 12.62 22.54 -10.19
CA LEU A 85 13.50 22.56 -11.36
C LEU A 85 14.63 21.53 -11.30
N ARG A 86 14.91 20.92 -10.14
CA ARG A 86 15.88 19.82 -10.04
C ARG A 86 15.38 18.51 -10.67
N ILE A 87 14.05 18.33 -10.74
CA ILE A 87 13.41 17.06 -11.10
C ILE A 87 12.48 17.23 -12.30
N ARG A 88 12.05 18.46 -12.61
CA ARG A 88 11.03 18.78 -13.63
C ARG A 88 11.54 19.77 -14.67
N SER A 89 10.85 19.82 -15.81
CA SER A 89 11.04 20.89 -16.79
C SER A 89 10.53 22.23 -16.23
N ASP A 90 10.93 23.34 -16.83
CA ASP A 90 10.52 24.68 -16.39
C ASP A 90 9.00 24.88 -16.47
N GLU A 91 8.37 24.42 -17.55
CA GLU A 91 6.91 24.47 -17.72
C GLU A 91 6.15 23.65 -16.67
N GLU A 92 6.63 22.43 -16.39
CA GLU A 92 6.03 21.56 -15.36
C GLU A 92 6.20 22.14 -13.96
N ALA A 93 7.38 22.70 -13.66
CA ALA A 93 7.66 23.33 -12.39
C ALA A 93 6.75 24.56 -12.17
N GLU A 94 6.58 25.41 -13.18
CA GLU A 94 5.73 26.61 -13.08
C GLU A 94 4.24 26.26 -12.94
N LYS A 95 3.80 25.22 -13.65
CA LYS A 95 2.44 24.70 -13.51
C LYS A 95 2.20 24.19 -12.09
N GLU A 96 3.08 23.33 -11.58
CA GLU A 96 2.89 22.75 -10.25
C GLU A 96 3.07 23.79 -9.13
N MET A 97 3.94 24.79 -9.31
CA MET A 97 4.01 25.94 -8.39
C MET A 97 2.67 26.67 -8.27
N ARG A 98 1.97 26.89 -9.39
CA ARG A 98 0.64 27.52 -9.40
C ARG A 98 -0.40 26.65 -8.69
N GLU A 99 -0.40 25.34 -8.93
CA GLU A 99 -1.28 24.39 -8.26
C GLU A 99 -1.04 24.39 -6.73
N ILE A 100 0.21 24.27 -6.30
CA ILE A 100 0.57 24.29 -4.87
C ILE A 100 0.19 25.63 -4.21
N ALA A 101 0.37 26.76 -4.91
CA ALA A 101 0.01 28.08 -4.39
C ALA A 101 -1.51 28.22 -4.22
N ALA A 102 -2.29 27.80 -5.22
CA ALA A 102 -3.75 27.79 -5.14
C ALA A 102 -4.25 26.89 -3.99
N GLU A 103 -3.69 25.68 -3.87
CA GLU A 103 -3.99 24.78 -2.75
C GLU A 103 -3.69 25.42 -1.38
N TYR A 104 -2.58 26.16 -1.27
CA TYR A 104 -2.20 26.84 -0.03
C TYR A 104 -3.15 27.99 0.32
N GLU A 105 -3.57 28.79 -0.67
CA GLU A 105 -4.55 29.85 -0.45
C GLU A 105 -5.91 29.29 0.02
N ASP A 106 -6.37 28.19 -0.60
CA ASP A 106 -7.60 27.52 -0.17
C ASP A 106 -7.46 26.91 1.22
N SER A 107 -6.31 26.33 1.56
CA SER A 107 -6.03 25.87 2.92
C SER A 107 -6.05 27.02 3.94
N LYS A 108 -5.55 28.22 3.57
CA LYS A 108 -5.55 29.40 4.44
C LYS A 108 -6.96 29.95 4.64
N ARG A 109 -7.81 29.90 3.61
CA ARG A 109 -9.24 30.26 3.70
C ARG A 109 -10.03 29.30 4.58
N LEU A 110 -9.74 28.00 4.49
CA LEU A 110 -10.44 26.94 5.21
C LEU A 110 -9.93 26.74 6.66
N GLY A 111 -8.83 27.41 7.05
CA GLY A 111 -8.16 27.25 8.33
C GLY A 111 -7.47 25.89 8.53
N ASP A 112 -6.67 25.78 9.58
CA ASP A 112 -5.99 24.53 9.93
C ASP A 112 -7.00 23.40 10.18
N ALA A 113 -6.62 22.18 9.80
CA ALA A 113 -7.39 20.99 10.16
C ALA A 113 -7.62 20.95 11.68
N ARG A 114 -8.81 20.59 12.14
CA ARG A 114 -9.07 20.23 13.55
C ARG A 114 -9.17 18.71 13.69
N TRP A 115 -8.77 18.16 14.84
CA TRP A 115 -8.83 16.71 15.07
C TRP A 115 -10.27 16.19 15.09
N SER A 116 -11.22 17.01 15.56
CA SER A 116 -12.65 16.69 15.50
C SER A 116 -13.14 16.49 14.07
N GLU A 117 -12.63 17.27 13.11
CA GLU A 117 -13.05 17.20 11.70
C GLU A 117 -12.62 15.89 11.03
N VAL A 118 -11.49 15.31 11.45
CA VAL A 118 -10.94 14.06 10.92
C VAL A 118 -11.89 12.88 11.14
N PHE A 119 -12.65 12.88 12.24
CA PHE A 119 -13.55 11.79 12.61
C PHE A 119 -15.02 12.07 12.26
N THR A 120 -15.32 13.17 11.58
CA THR A 120 -16.70 13.59 11.27
C THR A 120 -16.97 13.64 9.77
N GLY A 121 -18.26 13.51 9.41
CA GLY A 121 -18.74 13.68 8.04
C GLY A 121 -18.02 12.79 7.02
N ARG A 122 -17.70 13.38 5.87
CA ARG A 122 -17.00 12.71 4.77
C ARG A 122 -15.61 12.21 5.16
N VAL A 123 -14.83 13.03 5.88
CA VAL A 123 -13.44 12.68 6.25
C VAL A 123 -13.43 11.48 7.20
N GLY A 124 -14.34 11.44 8.16
CA GLY A 124 -14.50 10.31 9.07
C GLY A 124 -14.80 8.99 8.33
N ARG A 125 -15.66 9.03 7.30
CA ARG A 125 -15.94 7.85 6.45
C ARG A 125 -14.71 7.37 5.69
N LEU A 126 -13.92 8.30 5.14
CA LEU A 126 -12.66 7.97 4.46
C LEU A 126 -11.62 7.39 5.43
N VAL A 127 -11.50 7.97 6.63
CA VAL A 127 -10.60 7.47 7.68
C VAL A 127 -11.01 6.07 8.11
N LEU A 128 -12.30 5.80 8.29
CA LEU A 128 -12.80 4.47 8.60
C LEU A 128 -12.47 3.48 7.47
N LEU A 129 -12.62 3.88 6.21
CA LEU A 129 -12.28 3.06 5.04
C LEU A 129 -10.78 2.73 5.02
N GLY A 130 -9.91 3.74 5.13
CA GLY A 130 -8.47 3.55 5.14
C GLY A 130 -7.99 2.74 6.36
N ALA A 131 -8.58 2.98 7.53
CA ALA A 131 -8.30 2.21 8.74
C ALA A 131 -8.72 0.74 8.58
N SER A 132 -9.87 0.48 7.95
CA SER A 132 -10.32 -0.88 7.66
C SER A 132 -9.39 -1.60 6.68
N LEU A 133 -8.93 -0.91 5.63
CA LEU A 133 -7.94 -1.47 4.70
C LEU A 133 -6.61 -1.79 5.39
N GLN A 134 -6.10 -0.88 6.23
CA GLN A 134 -4.87 -1.10 6.98
C GLN A 134 -5.00 -2.23 8.02
N MET A 135 -6.14 -2.33 8.70
CA MET A 135 -6.43 -3.44 9.61
C MET A 135 -6.47 -4.77 8.85
N LEU A 136 -7.20 -4.82 7.73
CA LEU A 136 -7.32 -6.02 6.90
C LEU A 136 -5.96 -6.44 6.32
N GLN A 137 -5.11 -5.50 5.90
CA GLN A 137 -3.74 -5.78 5.46
C GLN A 137 -2.94 -6.57 6.50
N GLN A 138 -3.23 -6.37 7.79
CA GLN A 138 -2.61 -7.15 8.86
C GLN A 138 -3.34 -8.46 9.13
N LEU A 139 -4.68 -8.42 9.23
CA LEU A 139 -5.52 -9.58 9.57
C LEU A 139 -5.48 -10.71 8.54
N VAL A 140 -5.10 -10.43 7.28
CA VAL A 140 -4.82 -11.49 6.28
C VAL A 140 -3.64 -12.39 6.68
N GLY A 141 -2.88 -12.06 7.74
CA GLY A 141 -1.95 -12.96 8.38
C GLY A 141 -0.53 -12.95 7.80
N MET A 142 -0.16 -11.96 6.98
CA MET A 142 1.18 -11.88 6.39
C MET A 142 2.30 -11.94 7.45
N ASN A 143 2.14 -11.18 8.53
CA ASN A 143 3.14 -11.18 9.61
C ASN A 143 3.19 -12.51 10.37
N ALA A 144 2.09 -13.27 10.42
CA ALA A 144 2.11 -14.62 10.99
C ALA A 144 3.03 -15.55 10.19
N PHE A 145 2.99 -15.48 8.85
CA PHE A 145 3.92 -16.22 7.98
C PHE A 145 5.36 -15.78 8.19
N MET A 146 5.60 -14.49 8.40
CA MET A 146 6.95 -13.96 8.61
C MET A 146 7.53 -14.32 9.98
N TYR A 147 6.74 -14.30 11.04
CA TYR A 147 7.22 -14.58 12.41
C TYR A 147 7.26 -16.07 12.73
N PHE A 148 6.23 -16.81 12.31
CA PHE A 148 6.05 -18.22 12.66
C PHE A 148 6.29 -19.15 11.48
N GLY A 149 6.84 -18.64 10.39
CA GLY A 149 7.28 -19.43 9.23
C GLY A 149 8.01 -20.70 9.66
N PRO A 150 9.12 -20.63 10.40
CA PRO A 150 9.88 -21.82 10.81
C PRO A 150 9.03 -22.90 11.47
N ARG A 151 8.07 -22.52 12.34
CA ARG A 151 7.14 -23.45 13.01
C ARG A 151 6.15 -24.09 12.04
N ILE A 152 5.60 -23.29 11.12
CA ILE A 152 4.67 -23.76 10.08
C ILE A 152 5.40 -24.76 9.14
N PHE A 153 6.66 -24.48 8.77
CA PHE A 153 7.44 -25.29 7.82
C PHE A 153 8.21 -26.45 8.45
N GLY A 154 8.59 -26.36 9.73
CA GLY A 154 9.14 -27.47 10.49
C GLY A 154 8.16 -28.64 10.54
N SER A 155 6.86 -28.34 10.53
CA SER A 155 5.77 -29.31 10.39
C SER A 155 5.78 -30.07 9.05
N PHE A 156 6.53 -29.58 8.05
CA PHE A 156 6.71 -30.21 6.74
C PHE A 156 8.07 -30.91 6.57
N GLY A 157 8.94 -30.91 7.60
CA GLY A 157 10.22 -31.63 7.59
C GLY A 157 11.39 -30.89 6.91
N LEU A 158 11.29 -29.57 6.72
CA LEU A 158 12.37 -28.75 6.16
C LEU A 158 13.24 -28.11 7.25
N GLN A 159 14.51 -27.85 6.93
CA GLN A 159 15.39 -27.10 7.82
C GLN A 159 14.90 -25.66 8.01
N GLU A 160 14.56 -25.32 9.26
CA GLU A 160 13.91 -24.07 9.68
C GLU A 160 14.60 -22.79 9.16
N ASN A 161 15.94 -22.71 9.27
CA ASN A 161 16.69 -21.50 8.90
C ASN A 161 16.81 -21.26 7.39
N ARG A 162 16.94 -22.32 6.57
CA ARG A 162 17.09 -22.18 5.11
C ARG A 162 15.79 -21.69 4.47
N PHE A 163 14.66 -22.14 5.01
CA PHE A 163 13.36 -21.75 4.48
C PHE A 163 13.04 -20.28 4.74
N GLN A 164 13.32 -19.78 5.95
CA GLN A 164 13.06 -18.39 6.30
C GLN A 164 13.77 -17.41 5.36
N THR A 165 15.03 -17.70 5.01
CA THR A 165 15.79 -16.92 4.03
C THR A 165 15.14 -16.98 2.64
N ILE A 166 14.69 -18.16 2.19
CA ILE A 166 14.00 -18.32 0.90
C ILE A 166 12.68 -17.54 0.89
N ASN A 167 11.88 -17.62 1.96
CA ASN A 167 10.61 -16.92 2.05
C ASN A 167 10.80 -15.40 2.01
N ASN A 168 11.81 -14.89 2.71
CA ASN A 168 12.14 -13.46 2.69
C ASN A 168 12.71 -13.03 1.34
N ALA A 169 13.47 -13.89 0.66
CA ALA A 169 13.93 -13.65 -0.71
C ALA A 169 12.74 -13.57 -1.69
N VAL A 170 11.80 -14.52 -1.60
CA VAL A 170 10.57 -14.53 -2.40
C VAL A 170 9.77 -13.27 -2.14
N ASN A 171 9.62 -12.87 -0.88
CA ASN A 171 8.93 -11.63 -0.53
C ASN A 171 9.60 -10.39 -1.16
N PHE A 172 10.92 -10.26 -1.06
CA PHE A 172 11.68 -9.17 -1.66
C PHE A 172 11.53 -9.15 -3.19
N VAL A 173 11.79 -10.27 -3.87
CA VAL A 173 11.72 -10.37 -5.34
C VAL A 173 10.31 -10.12 -5.85
N SER A 174 9.29 -10.60 -5.14
CA SER A 174 7.88 -10.42 -5.50
C SER A 174 7.38 -9.00 -5.30
N THR A 175 8.11 -8.18 -4.54
CA THR A 175 7.81 -6.76 -4.39
C THR A 175 8.27 -5.95 -5.61
N LEU A 176 9.25 -6.43 -6.40
CA LEU A 176 9.76 -5.73 -7.59
C LEU A 176 8.67 -5.51 -8.67
N PRO A 177 7.87 -6.53 -9.05
CA PRO A 177 6.73 -6.33 -9.96
C PRO A 177 5.75 -5.26 -9.48
N ALA A 178 5.60 -5.08 -8.16
CA ALA A 178 4.67 -4.12 -7.59
C ALA A 178 4.98 -2.68 -8.01
N LEU A 179 6.26 -2.31 -8.17
CA LEU A 179 6.65 -0.97 -8.62
C LEU A 179 6.11 -0.64 -10.01
N TYR A 180 6.11 -1.63 -10.90
CA TYR A 180 5.61 -1.48 -12.26
C TYR A 180 4.09 -1.60 -12.33
N LEU A 181 3.53 -2.56 -11.58
CA LEU A 181 2.10 -2.82 -11.57
C LEU A 181 1.31 -1.69 -10.91
N ALA A 182 1.84 -1.04 -9.88
CA ALA A 182 1.18 0.04 -9.16
C ALA A 182 0.69 1.13 -10.13
N ASP A 183 1.50 1.51 -11.12
CA ASP A 183 1.15 2.57 -12.07
C ASP A 183 0.44 2.07 -13.33
N ARG A 184 0.46 0.77 -13.65
CA ARG A 184 -0.15 0.23 -14.89
C ARG A 184 -1.44 -0.58 -14.70
N ALA A 185 -1.56 -1.40 -13.65
CA ALA A 185 -2.68 -2.33 -13.51
C ALA A 185 -3.93 -1.70 -12.88
N GLY A 186 -3.79 -0.62 -12.10
CA GLY A 186 -4.88 -0.04 -11.31
C GLY A 186 -4.86 -0.53 -9.88
N ARG A 187 -5.19 0.34 -8.92
CA ARG A 187 -5.09 0.03 -7.49
C ARG A 187 -6.15 -1.00 -7.08
N THR A 188 -7.37 -0.86 -7.60
CA THR A 188 -8.50 -1.71 -7.20
C THR A 188 -8.34 -3.12 -7.74
N ILE A 189 -7.91 -3.25 -9.00
CA ILE A 189 -7.64 -4.55 -9.64
C ILE A 189 -6.55 -5.31 -8.88
N LEU A 190 -5.46 -4.63 -8.48
CA LEU A 190 -4.41 -5.25 -7.69
C LEU A 190 -4.93 -5.74 -6.33
N LEU A 191 -5.74 -4.93 -5.62
CA LEU A 191 -6.34 -5.36 -4.36
C LEU A 191 -7.27 -6.58 -4.55
N ILE A 192 -8.08 -6.62 -5.61
CA ILE A 192 -8.96 -7.75 -5.92
C ILE A 192 -8.13 -9.02 -6.20
N CYS A 193 -7.17 -8.94 -7.14
CA CYS A 193 -6.34 -10.08 -7.52
C CYS A 193 -5.53 -10.61 -6.34
N GLY A 194 -4.96 -9.70 -5.53
CA GLY A 194 -4.22 -10.04 -4.33
C GLY A 194 -5.06 -10.75 -3.29
N ALA A 195 -6.25 -10.21 -2.98
CA ALA A 195 -7.16 -10.78 -1.99
C ALA A 195 -7.62 -12.18 -2.40
N LEU A 196 -7.92 -12.36 -3.69
CA LEU A 196 -8.32 -13.64 -4.24
C LEU A 196 -7.17 -14.67 -4.17
N GLY A 197 -5.97 -14.30 -4.62
CA GLY A 197 -4.79 -15.17 -4.58
C GLY A 197 -4.43 -15.61 -3.16
N MET A 198 -4.41 -14.66 -2.22
CA MET A 198 -4.17 -14.93 -0.80
C MET A 198 -5.28 -15.77 -0.16
N GLY A 199 -6.54 -15.46 -0.45
CA GLY A 199 -7.70 -16.18 0.08
C GLY A 199 -7.75 -17.63 -0.37
N ILE A 200 -7.50 -17.89 -1.65
CA ILE A 200 -7.42 -19.26 -2.20
C ILE A 200 -6.27 -20.02 -1.55
N ALA A 201 -5.08 -19.44 -1.49
CA ALA A 201 -3.92 -20.07 -0.87
C ALA A 201 -4.18 -20.44 0.61
N CYS A 202 -4.72 -19.49 1.40
CA CYS A 202 -5.07 -19.72 2.80
C CYS A 202 -6.15 -20.78 2.98
N THR A 203 -7.15 -20.80 2.11
CA THR A 203 -8.23 -21.80 2.16
C THR A 203 -7.68 -23.19 1.86
N ILE A 204 -6.84 -23.34 0.84
CA ILE A 204 -6.20 -24.62 0.50
C ILE A 204 -5.32 -25.09 1.66
N MET A 205 -4.49 -24.20 2.23
CA MET A 205 -3.65 -24.53 3.39
C MET A 205 -4.47 -24.96 4.60
N GLY A 206 -5.57 -24.26 4.90
CA GLY A 206 -6.44 -24.59 6.02
C GLY A 206 -7.14 -25.95 5.84
N VAL A 207 -7.73 -26.19 4.66
CA VAL A 207 -8.42 -27.46 4.36
C VAL A 207 -7.44 -28.62 4.34
N LEU A 208 -6.33 -28.52 3.60
CA LEU A 208 -5.33 -29.58 3.54
C LEU A 208 -4.68 -29.84 4.90
N GLY A 209 -4.42 -28.78 5.66
CA GLY A 209 -3.88 -28.90 7.00
C GLY A 209 -4.82 -29.63 7.96
N LEU A 210 -6.12 -29.36 7.92
CA LEU A 210 -7.10 -30.08 8.74
C LEU A 210 -7.28 -31.55 8.33
N MET A 211 -7.08 -31.88 7.06
CA MET A 211 -7.26 -33.24 6.55
C MET A 211 -6.02 -34.13 6.69
N TYR A 212 -4.81 -33.56 6.54
CA TYR A 212 -3.58 -34.32 6.34
C TYR A 212 -2.49 -34.08 7.39
N MET A 213 -2.71 -33.18 8.36
CA MET A 213 -1.81 -33.02 9.50
C MET A 213 -2.34 -33.82 10.69
N ASP A 214 -1.47 -34.63 11.30
CA ASP A 214 -1.78 -35.30 12.57
C ASP A 214 -0.95 -34.70 13.69
N HIS A 215 -1.51 -34.69 14.90
CA HIS A 215 -0.74 -34.40 16.10
C HIS A 215 -0.05 -35.69 16.56
N ARG A 216 1.26 -35.80 16.31
CA ARG A 216 2.09 -36.85 16.92
C ARG A 216 3.10 -36.18 17.85
N ASP A 217 3.06 -36.57 19.12
CA ASP A 217 3.97 -36.09 20.18
C ASP A 217 4.04 -34.56 20.31
N GLY A 218 2.88 -33.87 20.22
CA GLY A 218 2.82 -32.40 20.31
C GLY A 218 3.34 -31.66 19.08
N THR A 219 3.78 -32.39 18.04
CA THR A 219 4.24 -31.83 16.77
C THR A 219 3.25 -32.16 15.65
N LEU A 220 3.02 -31.19 14.77
CA LEU A 220 2.18 -31.35 13.59
C LEU A 220 3.00 -32.06 12.50
N VAL A 221 2.64 -33.29 12.15
CA VAL A 221 3.37 -34.10 11.16
C VAL A 221 2.47 -34.41 9.97
N LEU A 222 2.98 -34.18 8.76
CA LEU A 222 2.31 -34.54 7.51
C LEU A 222 2.11 -36.06 7.40
N LYS A 223 0.87 -36.49 7.13
CA LYS A 223 0.56 -37.87 6.76
C LYS A 223 1.07 -38.26 5.37
N ASN A 224 1.20 -37.29 4.47
CA ASN A 224 1.59 -37.50 3.08
C ASN A 224 2.56 -36.41 2.60
N GLN A 225 3.77 -36.80 2.20
CA GLN A 225 4.80 -35.87 1.72
C GLN A 225 4.36 -35.10 0.45
N SER A 226 3.51 -35.67 -0.40
CA SER A 226 3.00 -35.00 -1.60
C SER A 226 2.14 -33.77 -1.28
N VAL A 227 1.45 -33.77 -0.13
CA VAL A 227 0.63 -32.63 0.33
C VAL A 227 1.51 -31.47 0.81
N GLY A 228 2.68 -31.76 1.38
CA GLY A 228 3.64 -30.75 1.82
C GLY A 228 4.12 -29.84 0.69
N GLY A 229 4.33 -30.39 -0.50
CA GLY A 229 4.70 -29.59 -1.69
C GLY A 229 3.61 -28.60 -2.11
N ILE A 230 2.34 -29.02 -2.06
CA ILE A 230 1.19 -28.15 -2.38
C ILE A 230 1.05 -27.04 -1.34
N MET A 231 1.16 -27.38 -0.05
CA MET A 231 1.09 -26.39 1.03
C MET A 231 2.21 -25.36 0.92
N MET A 232 3.43 -25.80 0.59
CA MET A 232 4.55 -24.90 0.33
C MET A 232 4.30 -23.97 -0.87
N ALA A 233 3.79 -24.51 -1.97
CA ALA A 233 3.42 -23.70 -3.13
C ALA A 233 2.35 -22.66 -2.78
N CYS A 234 1.38 -23.01 -1.91
CA CYS A 234 0.37 -22.07 -1.43
C CYS A 234 0.97 -20.95 -0.58
N VAL A 235 1.97 -21.24 0.27
CA VAL A 235 2.66 -20.22 1.06
C VAL A 235 3.38 -19.24 0.15
N PHE A 236 4.20 -19.73 -0.78
CA PHE A 236 4.90 -18.85 -1.70
C PHE A 236 3.91 -18.08 -2.57
N GLY A 237 2.84 -18.73 -3.03
CA GLY A 237 1.75 -18.07 -3.76
C GLY A 237 1.08 -16.96 -2.94
N PHE A 238 0.85 -17.18 -1.64
CA PHE A 238 0.33 -16.18 -0.71
C PHE A 238 1.29 -14.99 -0.59
N VAL A 239 2.58 -15.27 -0.32
CA VAL A 239 3.60 -14.24 -0.13
C VAL A 239 3.82 -13.41 -1.40
N ILE A 240 3.88 -14.07 -2.56
CA ILE A 240 3.96 -13.43 -3.87
C ILE A 240 2.75 -12.51 -4.06
N SER A 241 1.54 -13.05 -3.86
CA SER A 241 0.28 -12.29 -4.02
C SER A 241 0.25 -11.07 -3.11
N PHE A 242 0.58 -11.22 -1.82
CA PHE A 242 0.63 -10.11 -0.89
C PHE A 242 1.65 -9.04 -1.31
N ALA A 243 2.89 -9.46 -1.61
CA ALA A 243 4.01 -8.56 -1.90
C ALA A 243 3.80 -7.75 -3.18
N CYS A 244 3.20 -8.35 -4.22
CA CYS A 244 2.96 -7.66 -5.49
C CYS A 244 1.69 -6.79 -5.48
N THR A 245 0.82 -6.93 -4.47
CA THR A 245 -0.47 -6.23 -4.40
C THR A 245 -0.70 -5.51 -3.06
N TRP A 246 -1.30 -6.17 -2.06
CA TRP A 246 -1.77 -5.58 -0.81
C TRP A 246 -0.67 -4.89 -0.01
N GLY A 247 0.56 -5.41 -0.04
CA GLY A 247 1.70 -4.82 0.64
C GLY A 247 1.87 -3.34 0.30
N PRO A 248 2.25 -2.97 -0.93
CA PRO A 248 2.43 -1.56 -1.28
C PRO A 248 1.11 -0.81 -1.56
N ILE A 249 0.11 -1.47 -2.17
CA ILE A 249 -1.04 -0.76 -2.74
C ILE A 249 -1.97 -0.19 -1.66
N VAL A 250 -2.10 -0.83 -0.50
CA VAL A 250 -2.92 -0.28 0.61
C VAL A 250 -2.36 1.07 1.09
N TRP A 251 -1.03 1.20 1.21
CA TRP A 251 -0.38 2.45 1.60
C TRP A 251 -0.57 3.56 0.56
N VAL A 252 -0.43 3.21 -0.72
CA VAL A 252 -0.65 4.13 -1.84
C VAL A 252 -2.10 4.61 -1.84
N TYR A 253 -3.05 3.68 -1.75
CA TYR A 253 -4.48 3.98 -1.78
C TYR A 253 -4.89 4.90 -0.63
N CYS A 254 -4.42 4.63 0.60
CA CYS A 254 -4.69 5.51 1.75
C CYS A 254 -4.16 6.94 1.50
N CYS A 255 -2.97 7.09 0.92
CA CYS A 255 -2.42 8.41 0.61
C CYS A 255 -3.22 9.16 -0.49
N GLU A 256 -3.84 8.42 -1.41
CA GLU A 256 -4.59 8.98 -2.54
C GLU A 256 -6.01 9.43 -2.14
N ILE A 257 -6.71 8.68 -1.29
CA ILE A 257 -8.10 8.99 -0.92
C ILE A 257 -8.26 10.17 0.04
N PHE A 258 -7.21 10.53 0.78
CA PHE A 258 -7.32 11.56 1.81
C PHE A 258 -7.21 12.99 1.25
N PRO A 259 -8.15 13.89 1.61
CA PRO A 259 -8.08 15.29 1.25
C PRO A 259 -6.80 15.92 1.78
N LEU A 260 -6.20 16.80 0.98
CA LEU A 260 -4.91 17.44 1.29
C LEU A 260 -4.87 18.09 2.68
N LYS A 261 -5.92 18.85 3.03
CA LYS A 261 -6.03 19.54 4.34
C LYS A 261 -5.87 18.59 5.54
N TYR A 262 -6.41 17.38 5.45
CA TYR A 262 -6.45 16.42 6.57
C TYR A 262 -5.45 15.26 6.41
N ARG A 263 -4.80 15.15 5.24
CA ARG A 263 -4.02 13.97 4.83
C ARG A 263 -3.03 13.51 5.89
N GLY A 264 -2.21 14.42 6.43
CA GLY A 264 -1.20 14.06 7.43
C GLY A 264 -1.81 13.36 8.66
N ARG A 265 -2.96 13.85 9.14
CA ARG A 265 -3.65 13.27 10.30
C ARG A 265 -4.37 11.98 9.95
N CYS A 266 -5.05 11.92 8.81
CA CYS A 266 -5.71 10.71 8.34
C CYS A 266 -4.71 9.57 8.15
N VAL A 267 -3.58 9.83 7.47
CA VAL A 267 -2.49 8.87 7.30
C VAL A 267 -2.01 8.40 8.68
N GLY A 268 -1.75 9.32 9.61
CA GLY A 268 -1.34 8.98 10.98
C GLY A 268 -2.31 8.03 11.69
N VAL A 269 -3.63 8.31 11.66
CA VAL A 269 -4.65 7.42 12.24
C VAL A 269 -4.62 6.04 11.58
N THR A 270 -4.60 5.98 10.25
CA THR A 270 -4.56 4.69 9.54
C THR A 270 -3.27 3.91 9.77
N THR A 271 -2.14 4.58 9.95
CA THR A 271 -0.87 3.96 10.33
C THR A 271 -0.94 3.38 11.74
N VAL A 272 -1.51 4.09 12.71
CA VAL A 272 -1.75 3.53 14.05
C VAL A 272 -2.62 2.27 13.97
N THR A 273 -3.70 2.30 13.18
CA THR A 273 -4.54 1.12 12.96
C THR A 273 -3.75 -0.06 12.37
N ASN A 274 -2.84 0.20 11.42
CA ASN A 274 -1.94 -0.82 10.88
C ASN A 274 -1.08 -1.45 11.99
N TRP A 275 -0.43 -0.65 12.82
CA TRP A 275 0.42 -1.17 13.91
C TRP A 275 -0.36 -1.91 14.99
N VAL A 276 -1.58 -1.46 15.30
CA VAL A 276 -2.49 -2.20 16.20
C VAL A 276 -2.85 -3.56 15.60
N GLY A 277 -3.18 -3.61 14.29
CA GLY A 277 -3.44 -4.87 13.60
C GLY A 277 -2.22 -5.81 13.60
N ASN A 278 -1.02 -5.27 13.39
CA ASN A 278 0.22 -6.03 13.49
C ASN A 278 0.42 -6.61 14.90
N TYR A 279 0.21 -5.80 15.95
CA TYR A 279 0.29 -6.26 17.34
C TYR A 279 -0.71 -7.38 17.63
N ILE A 280 -1.97 -7.24 17.19
CA ILE A 280 -2.99 -8.29 17.33
C ILE A 280 -2.49 -9.59 16.70
N ILE A 281 -2.06 -9.56 15.45
CA ILE A 281 -1.59 -10.78 14.77
C ILE A 281 -0.36 -11.37 15.45
N ALA A 282 0.62 -10.56 15.84
CA ALA A 282 1.80 -11.05 16.54
C ALA A 282 1.47 -11.79 17.85
N GLN A 283 0.47 -11.31 18.61
CA GLN A 283 0.07 -11.92 19.89
C GLN A 283 -0.87 -13.12 19.71
N PHE A 284 -1.84 -13.03 18.80
CA PHE A 284 -2.88 -14.06 18.66
C PHE A 284 -2.48 -15.19 17.70
N SER A 285 -1.62 -14.97 16.71
CA SER A 285 -1.15 -16.04 15.82
C SER A 285 -0.55 -17.27 16.52
N PRO A 286 0.33 -17.17 17.54
CA PRO A 286 0.84 -18.37 18.20
C PRO A 286 -0.27 -19.12 18.93
N VAL A 287 -1.20 -18.40 19.58
CA VAL A 287 -2.36 -19.00 20.28
C VAL A 287 -3.29 -19.72 19.28
N LEU A 288 -3.54 -19.13 18.11
CA LEU A 288 -4.33 -19.75 17.06
C LEU A 288 -3.64 -20.99 16.49
N LEU A 289 -2.33 -20.91 16.22
CA LEU A 289 -1.55 -22.05 15.71
C LEU A 289 -1.48 -23.20 16.71
N GLU A 290 -1.49 -22.92 18.01
CA GLU A 290 -1.51 -23.94 19.07
C GLU A 290 -2.89 -24.56 19.27
N GLY A 291 -3.95 -23.73 19.28
CA GLY A 291 -5.31 -24.21 19.54
C GLY A 291 -6.01 -24.81 18.33
N LEU A 292 -5.83 -24.22 17.14
CA LEU A 292 -6.52 -24.60 15.91
C LEU A 292 -5.60 -25.24 14.88
N GLY A 293 -4.29 -25.26 15.11
CA GLY A 293 -3.32 -25.74 14.13
C GLY A 293 -3.47 -25.01 12.79
N PHE A 294 -3.59 -25.77 11.71
CA PHE A 294 -3.80 -25.24 10.37
C PHE A 294 -5.20 -24.63 10.15
N GLY A 295 -6.17 -24.85 11.04
CA GLY A 295 -7.45 -24.12 11.03
C GLY A 295 -7.28 -22.60 11.09
N THR A 296 -6.15 -22.12 11.63
CA THR A 296 -5.74 -20.70 11.63
C THR A 296 -5.75 -20.08 10.24
N PHE A 297 -5.35 -20.84 9.20
CA PHE A 297 -5.32 -20.31 7.83
C PHE A 297 -6.72 -20.08 7.25
N LEU A 298 -7.75 -20.77 7.74
CA LEU A 298 -9.14 -20.47 7.36
C LEU A 298 -9.60 -19.12 7.91
N ILE A 299 -9.14 -18.74 9.11
CA ILE A 299 -9.41 -17.42 9.69
C ILE A 299 -8.74 -16.32 8.85
N PHE A 300 -7.48 -16.52 8.47
CA PHE A 300 -6.79 -15.58 7.57
C PHE A 300 -7.47 -15.53 6.19
N GLY A 301 -7.87 -16.68 5.65
CA GLY A 301 -8.64 -16.76 4.41
C GLY A 301 -9.98 -16.00 4.48
N PHE A 302 -10.70 -16.09 5.60
CA PHE A 302 -11.91 -15.30 5.83
C PHE A 302 -11.63 -13.80 5.75
N PHE A 303 -10.57 -13.30 6.42
CA PHE A 303 -10.20 -11.88 6.31
C PHE A 303 -9.74 -11.50 4.89
N CYS A 304 -9.10 -12.40 4.14
CA CYS A 304 -8.81 -12.17 2.72
C CYS A 304 -10.11 -11.97 1.90
N PHE A 305 -11.16 -12.76 2.15
CA PHE A 305 -12.44 -12.61 1.46
C PHE A 305 -13.22 -11.36 1.91
N VAL A 306 -13.13 -10.97 3.17
CA VAL A 306 -13.65 -9.67 3.63
C VAL A 306 -12.90 -8.52 2.93
N GLY A 307 -11.58 -8.64 2.81
CA GLY A 307 -10.74 -7.73 2.04
C GLY A 307 -11.11 -7.67 0.55
N LEU A 308 -11.44 -8.81 -0.06
CA LEU A 308 -11.93 -8.91 -1.43
C LEU A 308 -13.26 -8.18 -1.60
N ALA A 309 -14.22 -8.40 -0.69
CA ALA A 309 -15.51 -7.72 -0.71
C ALA A 309 -15.35 -6.20 -0.61
N LEU A 310 -14.45 -5.74 0.28
CA LEU A 310 -14.14 -4.32 0.38
C LEU A 310 -13.48 -3.79 -0.90
N ALA A 311 -12.50 -4.52 -1.45
CA ALA A 311 -11.80 -4.14 -2.68
C ALA A 311 -12.75 -4.04 -3.88
N LEU A 312 -13.75 -4.90 -4.00
CA LEU A 312 -14.78 -4.83 -5.06
C LEU A 312 -15.65 -3.56 -4.95
N TRP A 313 -15.79 -3.00 -3.75
CA TRP A 313 -16.56 -1.77 -3.53
C TRP A 313 -15.73 -0.50 -3.75
N LEU A 314 -14.41 -0.57 -3.72
CA LEU A 314 -13.53 0.60 -3.87
C LEU A 314 -13.58 1.20 -5.28
N PRO A 315 -13.61 2.54 -5.43
CA PRO A 315 -13.38 3.18 -6.71
C PRO A 315 -11.89 3.11 -7.09
N GLU A 316 -11.64 3.05 -8.41
CA GLU A 316 -10.30 3.13 -8.97
C GLU A 316 -9.75 4.56 -8.84
N THR A 317 -8.51 4.67 -8.35
CA THR A 317 -7.81 5.94 -8.13
C THR A 317 -6.69 6.18 -9.13
N LYS A 318 -6.31 5.17 -9.92
CA LYS A 318 -5.24 5.28 -10.91
C LYS A 318 -5.52 6.39 -11.91
N GLY A 319 -4.52 7.25 -12.10
CA GLY A 319 -4.53 8.29 -13.12
C GLY A 319 -5.53 9.42 -12.84
N LEU A 320 -6.10 9.49 -11.65
CA LEU A 320 -6.93 10.61 -11.23
C LEU A 320 -6.10 11.63 -10.46
N LEU A 321 -6.39 12.92 -10.69
CA LEU A 321 -5.92 13.97 -9.80
C LEU A 321 -6.57 13.78 -8.43
N LEU A 322 -5.81 14.06 -7.38
CA LEU A 322 -6.21 13.82 -5.98
C LEU A 322 -7.51 14.57 -5.61
N GLU A 323 -7.77 15.68 -6.29
CA GLU A 323 -8.96 16.51 -6.11
C GLU A 323 -10.24 15.84 -6.65
N HIS A 324 -10.11 15.08 -7.74
CA HIS A 324 -11.23 14.39 -8.39
C HIS A 324 -11.66 13.10 -7.68
N ILE A 325 -10.84 12.57 -6.77
CA ILE A 325 -11.20 11.40 -5.96
C ILE A 325 -12.34 11.72 -5.01
N GLY A 326 -12.41 12.97 -4.56
CA GLY A 326 -13.41 13.43 -3.61
C GLY A 326 -14.86 13.23 -4.03
N PRO A 327 -15.27 13.82 -5.17
CA PRO A 327 -16.63 13.67 -5.71
C PRO A 327 -17.06 12.22 -5.94
N ILE A 328 -16.15 11.33 -6.34
CA ILE A 328 -16.46 9.91 -6.56
C ILE A 328 -16.90 9.24 -5.24
N PHE A 329 -16.21 9.58 -4.15
CA PHE A 329 -16.61 9.10 -2.83
C PHE A 329 -17.88 9.77 -2.33
N ASP A 330 -18.12 11.04 -2.66
CA ASP A 330 -19.37 11.72 -2.29
C ASP A 330 -20.59 11.03 -2.91
N GLU A 331 -20.51 10.66 -4.19
CA GLU A 331 -21.54 9.88 -4.88
C GLU A 331 -21.74 8.51 -4.21
N LYS A 332 -20.65 7.75 -3.98
CA LYS A 332 -20.72 6.44 -3.31
C LYS A 332 -21.26 6.50 -1.89
N PHE A 333 -20.99 7.59 -1.16
CA PHE A 333 -21.46 7.80 0.19
C PHE A 333 -22.87 8.41 0.26
N GLY A 334 -23.51 8.66 -0.89
CA GLY A 334 -24.82 9.30 -0.98
C GLY A 334 -24.83 10.75 -0.46
N ILE A 335 -23.67 11.41 -0.43
CA ILE A 335 -23.53 12.79 0.01
C ILE A 335 -23.84 13.68 -1.20
N SER A 336 -25.10 14.08 -1.32
CA SER A 336 -25.56 14.98 -2.38
C SER A 336 -25.40 16.44 -1.94
N ASP A 337 -24.18 16.97 -2.02
CA ASP A 337 -24.02 18.42 -2.05
C ASP A 337 -24.30 18.88 -3.50
N HIS A 338 -25.51 19.39 -3.73
CA HIS A 338 -25.89 20.04 -4.98
C HIS A 338 -25.00 21.29 -5.18
N LYS A 339 -23.83 21.15 -5.83
CA LYS A 339 -23.13 22.29 -6.41
C LYS A 339 -22.09 22.06 -7.52
N ASN A 340 -21.90 20.86 -8.08
CA ASN A 340 -21.06 20.71 -9.27
C ASN A 340 -21.67 19.79 -10.33
N ALA A 341 -21.49 20.21 -11.59
CA ALA A 341 -22.12 19.73 -12.82
C ALA A 341 -21.98 18.21 -13.07
N PRO A 342 -22.89 17.59 -13.88
CA PRO A 342 -22.84 16.17 -14.18
C PRO A 342 -21.52 15.78 -14.87
N PHE A 343 -20.88 14.72 -14.37
CA PHE A 343 -19.65 14.17 -14.93
C PHE A 343 -19.97 13.24 -16.11
N SER A 344 -19.35 13.49 -17.26
CA SER A 344 -19.31 12.57 -18.40
C SER A 344 -18.18 11.56 -18.20
N LYS A 345 -18.47 10.26 -18.38
CA LYS A 345 -17.51 9.16 -18.28
C LYS A 345 -16.38 9.21 -19.34
N ASP A 346 -16.43 10.14 -20.30
CA ASP A 346 -15.51 10.18 -21.45
C ASP A 346 -14.32 11.16 -21.29
N ALA A 347 -14.11 11.75 -20.10
CA ALA A 347 -12.97 12.65 -19.86
C ALA A 347 -11.65 11.87 -19.62
N ASN A 348 -11.21 11.12 -20.62
CA ASN A 348 -9.83 10.68 -20.76
C ASN A 348 -9.00 11.86 -21.31
N THR A 349 -8.41 12.67 -20.44
CA THR A 349 -7.40 13.64 -20.86
C THR A 349 -6.27 13.73 -19.84
N TYR A 350 -5.21 12.94 -20.09
CA TYR A 350 -3.86 13.35 -19.74
C TYR A 350 -3.17 13.87 -21.01
N GLY A 351 -2.98 15.20 -21.04
CA GLY A 351 -1.97 15.97 -21.75
C GLY A 351 -1.60 15.57 -23.19
N ALA A 352 -2.25 16.19 -24.16
CA ALA A 352 -1.65 16.48 -25.46
C ALA A 352 -2.29 17.74 -26.03
N THR A 353 -1.46 18.75 -26.30
CA THR A 353 -1.59 19.71 -27.40
C THR A 353 -3.02 20.10 -27.80
N THR A 354 -3.46 21.31 -27.42
CA THR A 354 -4.39 22.06 -28.29
C THR A 354 -3.65 22.34 -29.59
N ILE A 355 -3.75 21.42 -30.55
CA ILE A 355 -3.66 21.80 -31.95
C ILE A 355 -4.98 22.53 -32.21
N GLU A 356 -4.90 23.85 -32.36
CA GLU A 356 -5.97 24.62 -32.99
C GLU A 356 -6.26 23.96 -34.34
N ASN A 357 -7.37 23.21 -34.42
CA ASN A 357 -7.93 22.82 -35.71
C ASN A 357 -8.56 24.07 -36.34
N ASN A 358 -7.69 24.88 -36.93
CA ASN A 358 -8.07 25.94 -37.83
C ASN A 358 -8.43 25.30 -39.17
N SER A 359 -9.73 25.06 -39.41
CA SER A 359 -10.27 24.76 -40.74
C SER A 359 -11.77 25.12 -40.76
N PRO A 360 -12.22 25.98 -41.69
CA PRO A 360 -13.56 26.57 -41.65
C PRO A 360 -14.62 25.57 -42.10
N GLY A 361 -15.62 25.33 -41.25
CA GLY A 361 -16.83 24.58 -41.63
C GLY A 361 -17.72 25.40 -42.57
N PRO A 362 -18.42 24.77 -43.54
CA PRO A 362 -19.18 25.47 -44.55
C PRO A 362 -20.50 26.02 -43.98
N THR A 363 -20.77 27.27 -44.33
CA THR A 363 -22.03 27.98 -44.11
C THR A 363 -23.22 27.16 -44.64
N ARG A 364 -24.10 26.73 -43.74
CA ARG A 364 -25.46 26.28 -44.11
C ARG A 364 -26.49 27.28 -43.58
N THR A 365 -26.87 28.16 -44.49
CA THR A 365 -28.04 29.01 -44.46
C THR A 365 -29.29 28.19 -44.15
N VAL A 366 -29.98 28.51 -43.05
CA VAL A 366 -31.35 28.03 -42.81
C VAL A 366 -32.28 29.22 -43.05
N LEU A 367 -32.96 29.19 -44.20
CA LEU A 367 -34.15 29.97 -44.45
C LEU A 367 -35.22 29.62 -43.41
N LYS A 368 -35.74 30.63 -42.71
CA LYS A 368 -37.09 30.60 -42.14
C LYS A 368 -37.92 31.66 -42.86
N MET A 369 -38.85 31.18 -43.69
CA MET A 369 -40.05 31.88 -44.11
C MET A 369 -41.22 31.20 -43.41
N ALA A 370 -41.93 31.95 -42.57
CA ALA A 370 -43.37 31.94 -42.27
C ALA A 370 -43.57 32.75 -40.99
#